data_AF-A0A1F5K672-F1
#
_entry.id   AF-A0A1F5K672-F1
#
_cell.length_a   1.000
_cell.length_b   1.000
_cell.length_c   1.000
_cell.angle_alpha   90.00
_cell.angle_beta   90.00
_cell.angle_gamma   90.00
#
_symmetry.space_group_name_H-M   'P 1'
#
loop_
_entity.id
_entity.type
_entity.pdbx_description
1 polymer ?
#
loop_
_entity_poly.entity_id
_entity_poly.type
_entity_poly.pdbx_seq_one_letter_code
_entity_poly.pdbx_strand_id
1 'polypeptide(L)' 'MRNLKVRFNFIWLLFFTAPLLLIALFVFRNSSGIQFKILILAALLYLAATTLHHMKDKTLTFEIIIEYILIAALALVMF' A
#
# COMPACT_ATOMS: atom_id res chain seq x y z
N MET A 1 5.16 0.51 -30.36
CA MET A 1 4.43 0.50 -29.08
C MET A 1 4.90 1.69 -28.27
N ARG A 2 4.03 2.69 -28.05
CA ARG A 2 4.39 3.94 -27.35
C ARG A 2 4.89 3.61 -25.94
N ASN A 3 6.15 3.97 -25.67
CA ASN A 3 6.71 3.98 -24.32
C ASN A 3 5.92 4.96 -23.46
N LEU A 4 4.86 4.46 -22.83
CA LEU A 4 4.20 5.09 -21.69
C LEU A 4 5.23 5.13 -20.56
N LYS A 5 6.06 6.18 -20.56
CA LYS A 5 6.86 6.56 -19.40
C LYS A 5 5.89 7.06 -18.34
N VAL A 6 5.18 6.13 -17.70
CA VAL A 6 4.41 6.41 -16.50
C VAL A 6 5.46 6.76 -15.44
N ARG A 7 5.70 8.06 -15.26
CA ARG A 7 6.32 8.57 -14.04
C ARG A 7 5.29 8.33 -12.95
N PHE A 8 5.29 7.11 -12.39
CA PHE A 8 4.55 6.75 -11.21
C PHE A 8 5.01 7.68 -10.08
N ASN A 9 4.30 8.77 -9.89
CA ASN A 9 4.52 9.65 -8.76
C ASN A 9 3.81 9.00 -7.57
N PHE A 10 4.59 8.42 -6.67
CA PHE A 10 4.10 7.79 -5.44
C PHE A 10 3.16 8.71 -4.65
N ILE A 11 3.42 10.02 -4.69
CA ILE A 11 2.58 11.08 -4.10
C ILE A 11 1.15 11.07 -4.66
N TRP A 12 0.98 10.92 -5.98
CA TRP A 12 -0.35 10.87 -6.59
C TRP A 12 -1.08 9.57 -6.23
N LEU A 13 -0.36 8.46 -6.14
CA LEU A 13 -0.94 7.19 -5.67
C LEU A 13 -1.46 7.34 -4.25
N LEU A 14 -0.67 7.91 -3.33
CA LEU A 14 -1.10 8.21 -1.96
C LEU A 14 -2.30 9.15 -1.92
N PHE A 15 -2.27 10.21 -2.74
CA PHE A 15 -3.33 11.21 -2.77
C PHE A 15 -4.70 10.63 -3.16
N PHE A 16 -4.75 9.63 -4.04
CA PHE A 16 -6.01 8.97 -4.40
C PHE A 16 -6.36 7.79 -3.50
N THR A 17 -5.38 6.99 -3.10
CA THR A 17 -5.63 5.76 -2.32
C THR A 17 -5.95 6.04 -0.87
N ALA A 18 -5.32 7.04 -0.24
CA ALA A 18 -5.53 7.34 1.18
C ALA A 18 -6.95 7.85 1.49
N PRO A 19 -7.53 8.83 0.74
CA PRO A 19 -8.92 9.23 0.97
C PRO A 19 -9.90 8.10 0.71
N LEU A 20 -9.65 7.29 -0.32
CA LEU A 20 -10.49 6.13 -0.64
C LEU A 20 -10.50 5.11 0.51
N LEU A 21 -9.33 4.83 1.09
CA LEU A 21 -9.18 3.97 2.25
C LEU A 21 -9.93 4.51 3.46
N LEU A 22 -9.77 5.81 3.77
CA LEU A 22 -10.44 6.44 4.90
C LEU A 22 -11.96 6.42 4.74
N ILE A 23 -12.46 6.71 3.54
CA ILE A 23 -13.89 6.61 3.23
C ILE A 23 -14.37 5.16 3.42
N ALA A 24 -13.63 4.17 2.91
CA ALA A 24 -14.00 2.76 3.06
C ALA A 24 -14.04 2.34 4.54
N LEU A 25 -13.03 2.70 5.33
CA LEU A 25 -13.00 2.41 6.77
C LEU A 25 -14.14 3.10 7.53
N PHE A 26 -14.50 4.32 7.13
CA PHE A 26 -15.62 5.05 7.72
C PHE A 26 -16.98 4.43 7.39
N VAL A 27 -17.20 4.04 6.13
CA VAL A 27 -18.44 3.39 5.67
C VAL A 27 -18.64 2.04 6.36
N PHE A 28 -17.58 1.24 6.48
CA PHE A 28 -17.64 -0.09 7.09
C PHE A 28 -17.30 -0.11 8.58
N ARG A 29 -17.43 1.03 9.28
CA ARG A 29 -17.03 1.17 10.71
C ARG A 29 -17.64 0.19 11.70
N ASN A 30 -18.80 -0.38 11.37
CA ASN A 30 -19.52 -1.32 12.23
C ASN A 30 -19.19 -2.79 11.93
N SER A 31 -18.34 -3.07 10.93
CA SER A 31 -17.98 -4.44 10.54
C SER A 31 -16.47 -4.64 10.60
N SER A 32 -16.00 -5.10 11.76
CA SER A 32 -14.58 -5.43 11.99
C SER A 32 -14.02 -6.38 10.93
N GLY A 33 -14.81 -7.38 10.52
CA GLY A 33 -14.40 -8.34 9.48
C GLY A 33 -14.17 -7.70 8.10
N ILE A 34 -14.93 -6.68 7.72
CA ILE A 34 -14.74 -5.98 6.44
C ILE A 34 -13.57 -4.98 6.56
N GLN A 35 -13.47 -4.26 7.68
CA GLN A 35 -12.35 -3.35 7.93
C GLN A 35 -11.00 -4.07 7.88
N PHE A 36 -10.90 -5.24 8.51
CA PHE A 36 -9.68 -6.04 8.48
C PHE A 36 -9.30 -6.45 7.04
N LYS A 37 -10.27 -6.86 6.22
CA LYS A 37 -10.04 -7.18 4.80
C LYS A 37 -9.58 -5.97 4.01
N ILE A 38 -10.15 -4.79 4.27
CA ILE A 38 -9.73 -3.52 3.63
C ILE A 38 -8.28 -3.19 4.00
N LEU A 39 -7.91 -3.35 5.27
CA LEU A 39 -6.54 -3.10 5.75
C LEU A 39 -5.53 -4.08 5.13
N ILE A 40 -5.88 -5.38 5.05
CA ILE A 40 -5.04 -6.37 4.35
C ILE A 40 -4.85 -5.96 2.89
N LEU A 41 -5.93 -5.58 2.20
CA LEU A 41 -5.85 -5.18 0.79
C LEU A 41 -4.94 -3.95 0.62
N ALA A 42 -5.06 -2.98 1.53
CA ALA A 42 -4.22 -1.79 1.53
C ALA A 42 -2.75 -2.12 1.79
N ALA A 43 -2.47 -3.01 2.75
CA ALA A 43 -1.12 -3.48 3.05
C ALA A 43 -0.48 -4.21 1.86
N LEU A 44 -1.24 -5.05 1.15
CA LEU A 44 -0.78 -5.72 -0.06
C LEU A 44 -0.50 -4.74 -1.20
N LEU A 45 -1.40 -3.76 -1.42
CA LEU A 45 -1.20 -2.71 -2.42
C LEU A 45 0.03 -1.85 -2.10
N TYR A 46 0.22 -1.51 -0.83
CA TYR A 46 1.41 -0.83 -0.35
C TYR A 46 2.66 -1.65 -0.66
N LEU A 47 2.75 -2.90 -0.21
CA LEU A 47 3.89 -3.78 -0.49
C LEU A 47 4.20 -3.90 -1.98
N ALA A 48 3.17 -4.08 -2.82
CA ALA A 48 3.35 -4.15 -4.27
C ALA A 48 3.88 -2.83 -4.84
N ALA A 49 3.30 -1.69 -4.45
CA ALA A 49 3.71 -0.38 -4.94
C ALA A 49 5.15 -0.06 -4.52
N THR A 50 5.51 -0.29 -3.26
CA THR A 50 6.84 0.00 -2.73
C THR A 50 7.89 -0.93 -3.34
N THR A 51 7.58 -2.23 -3.49
CA THR A 51 8.46 -3.16 -4.19
C THR A 51 8.69 -2.72 -5.64
N LEU A 52 7.63 -2.37 -6.38
CA LEU A 52 7.76 -1.89 -7.75
C LEU A 52 8.58 -0.59 -7.85
N HIS A 53 8.41 0.32 -6.89
CA HIS A 53 9.17 1.55 -6.82
C HIS A 53 10.67 1.28 -6.64
N HIS A 54 11.04 0.43 -5.69
CA HIS A 54 12.43 0.07 -5.42
C HIS A 54 13.06 -0.80 -6.52
N MET A 55 12.29 -1.66 -7.18
CA MET A 55 12.76 -2.41 -8.35
C MET A 55 13.14 -1.47 -9.49
N LYS A 56 12.31 -0.46 -9.74
CA LYS A 56 12.57 0.54 -10.78
C LYS A 56 13.83 1.36 -10.48
N ASP A 57 14.01 1.73 -9.21
CA ASP A 57 15.12 2.57 -8.77
C ASP A 57 16.39 1.74 -8.46
N LYS A 58 16.32 0.41 -8.63
CA LYS A 58 17.41 -0.55 -8.33
C LYS A 58 17.92 -0.47 -6.89
N THR A 59 17.05 -0.08 -5.97
CA THR A 59 17.36 0.06 -4.53
C THR A 59 16.74 -1.07 -3.70
N LEU A 60 16.07 -2.04 -4.33
CA LEU A 60 15.45 -3.15 -3.61
C LEU A 60 16.52 -4.06 -2.99
N THR A 61 16.60 -4.06 -1.66
CA THR A 61 17.40 -5.01 -0.88
C THR A 61 16.50 -5.93 -0.07
N PHE A 62 17.04 -7.06 0.40
CA PHE A 62 16.29 -8.00 1.23
C PHE A 62 15.85 -7.39 2.57
N GLU A 63 16.69 -6.53 3.16
CA GLU A 63 16.39 -5.74 4.36
C GLU A 63 15.15 -4.87 4.15
N ILE A 64 15.09 -4.12 3.04
CA ILE A 64 13.97 -3.24 2.69
C ILE A 64 12.66 -4.04 2.53
N ILE A 65 12.73 -5.24 1.94
CA ILE A 65 11.55 -6.12 1.82
C ILE A 65 11.04 -6.52 3.21
N ILE A 66 11.93 -6.92 4.12
CA ILE A 66 11.56 -7.30 5.49
C ILE A 66 10.97 -6.10 6.22
N GLU A 67 11.57 -4.91 6.12
CA GLU A 67 11.06 -3.68 6.75
C GLU A 67 9.61 -3.41 6.33
N TYR A 68 9.30 -3.49 5.03
CA TYR A 68 7.93 -3.25 4.57
C TYR A 68 6.94 -4.31 5.02
N ILE A 69 7.36 -5.58 5.09
CA ILE A 69 6.52 -6.66 5.63
C ILE A 69 6.24 -6.40 7.12
N LEU A 70 7.25 -5.99 7.90
CA LEU A 70 7.09 -5.67 9.32
C LEU A 70 6.19 -4.45 9.53
N ILE A 71 6.32 -3.40 8.72
CA ILE A 71 5.44 -2.22 8.77
C ILE A 71 4.00 -2.61 8.46
N ALA A 72 3.78 -3.41 7.40
CA ALA A 72 2.46 -3.90 7.03
C ALA A 72 1.84 -4.77 8.14
N ALA A 73 2.62 -5.67 8.74
CA ALA A 73 2.17 -6.50 9.84
C ALA A 73 1.84 -5.68 11.10
N LEU A 74 2.68 -4.70 11.45
CA LEU A 74 2.43 -3.80 12.58
C LEU A 74 1.13 -3.02 12.40
N ALA A 75 0.88 -2.50 11.20
CA ALA A 75 -0.35 -1.80 10.89
C ALA A 75 -1.60 -2.69 11.06
N LEU A 76 -1.49 -3.98 10.73
CA LEU A 76 -2.59 -4.94 10.93
C LEU A 76 -2.81 -5.33 12.39
N VAL A 77 -1.78 -5.30 13.24
CA VAL A 77 -1.90 -5.62 14.68
C VAL A 77 -2.48 -4.45 15.47
N MET A 78 -2.23 -3.22 15.03
CA MET A 78 -2.69 -2.00 15.72
C MET A 78 -4.17 -1.66 15.49
N PHE A 79 -4.84 -2.31 14.54
CA PHE A 79 -6.22 -2.02 14.13
C PHE A 79 -7.13 -3.23 14.33
#